data_AF-A0A7Y2EUZ8-F1
#
_entry.id   AF-A0A7Y2EUZ8-F1
#
_cell.length_a   1.000
_cell.length_b   1.000
_cell.length_c   1.000
_cell.angle_alpha   90.00
_cell.angle_beta   90.00
_cell.angle_gamma   90.00
#
_symmetry.space_group_name_H-M   'P 1'
#
loop_
_entity.id
_entity.type
_entity.pdbx_description
1 polymer ?
#
loop_
_entity_poly.entity_id
_entity_poly.type
_entity_poly.pdbx_seq_one_letter_code
_entity_poly.pdbx_strand_id
1 'polypeptide(L)'
;MIISNDNISDSGNTRLRSTVGGLLSNRNILTVSDDATSSAYESAIGAVAQGNRITNGFYAYTESRSATDATTGHAIVARKTSGARSNIYMPANGSAPTADTYRHSRGELRFDSAGTLWCCVGSGTPGSWRRLAGPATAGAVHAINPRRVYDSRFVDGALAAGAERVIAVNDGIDVESGAVNAVNVVPAGATAIYFNLAITETVGGGFLQLAPGTATVVTAATINWSGPNETISNASFSSIDTDRQVKILSGGTGSTQFIIDITGYTL
;
A
#
# COMPACT_ATOMS: atom_id res chain seq x y z
N MET A 1 -53.47 17.80 -3.98
CA MET A 1 -53.05 17.57 -2.58
C MET A 1 -51.63 18.09 -2.47
N ILE A 2 -51.49 19.33 -2.02
CA ILE A 2 -50.20 19.98 -1.80
C ILE A 2 -49.75 19.53 -0.41
N ILE A 3 -48.63 18.83 -0.33
CA ILE A 3 -48.00 18.54 0.96
C ILE A 3 -47.30 19.85 1.37
N SER A 4 -47.82 20.53 2.39
CA SER A 4 -47.15 21.68 2.99
C SER A 4 -45.89 21.19 3.71
N ASN A 5 -44.79 21.93 3.50
CA ASN A 5 -43.49 21.62 4.03
C ASN A 5 -43.30 22.35 5.37
N ASP A 6 -44.08 21.96 6.37
CA ASP A 6 -44.01 22.56 7.72
C ASP A 6 -43.04 21.75 8.59
N ASN A 7 -41.73 22.04 8.45
CA ASN A 7 -40.69 22.01 9.50
C ASN A 7 -39.27 21.97 8.91
N ILE A 8 -38.91 22.98 8.12
CA ILE A 8 -37.50 23.28 7.83
C ILE A 8 -37.23 24.69 8.36
N SER A 9 -36.58 24.78 9.52
CA SER A 9 -36.14 26.05 10.09
C SER A 9 -34.76 26.42 9.52
N ASP A 10 -34.70 27.49 8.73
CA ASP A 10 -33.46 28.18 8.34
C ASP A 10 -33.26 29.36 9.29
N SER A 11 -32.21 29.32 10.12
CA SER A 11 -31.91 30.38 11.11
C SER A 11 -31.00 31.49 10.58
N GLY A 12 -30.72 31.58 9.28
CA GLY A 12 -29.89 32.66 8.78
C GLY A 12 -29.71 32.71 7.27
N ASN A 13 -30.67 33.33 6.58
CA ASN A 13 -30.54 34.04 5.30
C ASN A 13 -29.48 33.51 4.31
N THR A 14 -29.87 32.58 3.45
CA THR A 14 -29.91 32.79 1.99
C THR A 14 -30.67 31.62 1.34
N ARG A 15 -31.86 31.92 0.80
CA ARG A 15 -32.71 31.11 -0.09
C ARG A 15 -32.14 29.73 -0.48
N LEU A 16 -32.53 28.68 0.26
CA LEU A 16 -32.47 27.30 -0.25
C LEU A 16 -33.42 27.16 -1.44
N ARG A 17 -32.90 27.33 -2.66
CA ARG A 17 -33.60 26.92 -3.88
C ARG A 17 -33.31 25.44 -4.13
N SER A 18 -34.22 24.55 -3.72
CA SER A 18 -34.26 23.20 -4.28
C SER A 18 -34.69 23.30 -5.74
N THR A 19 -33.72 23.49 -6.63
CA THR A 19 -34.00 23.29 -8.06
C THR A 19 -33.98 21.79 -8.28
N VAL A 20 -35.13 21.19 -8.59
CA VAL A 20 -35.19 19.82 -9.13
C VAL A 20 -34.54 19.87 -10.52
N GLY A 21 -33.22 19.81 -10.55
CA GLY A 21 -32.41 19.93 -11.75
C GLY A 21 -32.30 18.58 -12.47
N GLY A 22 -33.15 18.38 -13.47
CA GLY A 22 -32.85 17.50 -14.60
C GLY A 22 -33.77 16.30 -14.78
N LEU A 23 -34.49 16.30 -15.90
CA LEU A 23 -35.12 15.14 -16.52
C LEU A 23 -34.05 14.10 -16.89
N LEU A 24 -33.75 13.18 -15.97
CA LEU A 24 -33.36 11.82 -16.32
C LEU A 24 -34.51 10.94 -15.83
N SER A 25 -35.32 10.42 -16.74
CA SER A 25 -36.49 9.61 -16.41
C SER A 25 -36.16 8.59 -15.32
N ASN A 26 -36.98 8.56 -14.26
CA ASN A 26 -36.93 7.61 -13.14
C ASN A 26 -35.84 7.80 -12.06
N ARG A 27 -35.34 9.02 -11.77
CA ARG A 27 -34.51 9.26 -10.56
C ARG A 27 -34.94 10.49 -9.74
N ASN A 28 -35.01 10.33 -8.42
CA ASN A 28 -35.07 11.44 -7.46
C ASN A 28 -33.65 11.81 -7.07
N ILE A 29 -33.18 13.00 -7.45
CA ILE A 29 -31.82 13.47 -7.16
C ILE A 29 -31.93 14.74 -6.29
N LEU A 30 -31.34 14.69 -5.10
CA LEU A 30 -31.07 15.88 -4.30
C LEU A 30 -29.69 16.41 -4.68
N THR A 31 -29.61 17.66 -5.15
CA THR A 31 -28.34 18.32 -5.49
C THR A 31 -28.05 19.44 -4.49
N VAL A 32 -26.81 19.48 -3.99
CA VAL A 32 -26.27 20.61 -3.22
C VAL A 32 -25.05 21.12 -3.99
N SER A 33 -24.98 22.44 -4.21
CA SER A 33 -23.89 23.12 -4.91
C SER A 33 -23.63 24.46 -4.23
N ASP A 34 -22.38 24.90 -4.22
CA ASP A 34 -21.93 26.20 -3.75
C ASP A 34 -21.62 27.10 -4.96
N ASP A 35 -21.66 28.42 -4.77
CA ASP A 35 -21.32 29.39 -5.79
C ASP A 35 -19.80 29.53 -5.89
N ALA A 36 -19.27 29.42 -7.10
CA ALA A 36 -17.85 29.18 -7.36
C ALA A 36 -16.91 30.35 -6.98
N THR A 37 -17.44 31.45 -6.43
CA THR A 37 -16.72 32.70 -6.25
C THR A 37 -16.53 33.18 -4.81
N SER A 38 -17.05 32.49 -3.78
CA SER A 38 -17.03 33.04 -2.40
C SER A 38 -16.63 32.11 -1.24
N SER A 39 -16.29 30.84 -1.48
CA SER A 39 -15.97 29.89 -0.41
C SER A 39 -14.78 29.00 -0.74
N ALA A 40 -13.87 28.80 0.23
CA ALA A 40 -12.78 27.82 0.15
C ALA A 40 -13.24 26.41 0.56
N TYR A 41 -14.52 26.22 0.86
CA TYR A 41 -15.10 24.97 1.35
C TYR A 41 -15.93 24.28 0.27
N GLU A 42 -15.85 22.95 0.22
CA GLU A 42 -16.64 22.14 -0.71
C GLU A 42 -18.10 22.07 -0.25
N SER A 43 -19.06 22.08 -1.18
CA SER A 43 -20.46 21.78 -0.87
C SER A 43 -20.59 20.30 -0.51
N ALA A 44 -21.17 20.00 0.64
CA ALA A 44 -21.36 18.63 1.11
C ALA A 44 -22.81 18.37 1.52
N ILE A 45 -23.29 17.17 1.21
CA ILE A 45 -24.44 16.59 1.91
C ILE A 45 -23.86 15.92 3.16
N GLY A 46 -23.95 16.60 4.30
CA GLY A 46 -23.52 16.08 5.60
C GLY A 46 -24.71 15.61 6.43
N ALA A 47 -24.52 14.56 7.22
CA ALA A 47 -25.48 14.17 8.24
C ALA A 47 -24.72 13.82 9.52
N VAL A 48 -25.02 14.56 10.59
CA VAL A 48 -24.33 14.50 11.88
C VAL A 48 -25.30 13.91 12.91
N ALA A 49 -24.90 12.82 13.58
CA ALA A 49 -25.65 12.24 14.68
C ALA A 49 -24.85 12.43 15.98
N GLN A 50 -25.44 13.11 16.97
CA GLN A 50 -24.85 13.34 18.30
C GLN A 50 -25.80 12.85 19.40
N GLY A 51 -25.29 12.12 20.40
CA GLY A 51 -26.05 11.61 21.53
C GLY A 51 -25.48 10.31 22.14
N ASN A 52 -26.07 9.84 23.24
CA ASN A 52 -25.57 8.65 23.99
C ASN A 52 -25.92 7.30 23.32
N ARG A 53 -26.55 7.33 22.13
CA ARG A 53 -26.97 6.16 21.34
C ARG A 53 -27.07 6.56 19.86
N ILE A 54 -25.92 6.62 19.17
CA ILE A 54 -25.83 7.03 17.76
C ILE A 54 -25.96 5.80 16.85
N THR A 55 -26.84 5.86 15.85
CA THR A 55 -27.16 4.75 14.93
C THR A 55 -26.95 5.13 13.45
N ASN A 56 -25.87 5.89 13.17
CA ASN A 56 -25.35 6.34 11.85
C ASN A 56 -25.75 7.79 11.47
N GLY A 57 -24.80 8.53 10.88
CA GLY A 57 -25.01 9.88 10.33
C GLY A 57 -25.57 9.83 8.91
N PHE A 58 -24.93 9.08 8.01
CA PHE A 58 -25.42 8.80 6.65
C PHE A 58 -25.56 7.27 6.48
N TYR A 59 -26.75 6.79 6.15
CA TYR A 59 -27.06 5.36 5.98
C TYR A 59 -27.60 5.13 4.57
N ALA A 60 -26.80 4.52 3.70
CA ALA A 60 -27.21 4.10 2.35
C ALA A 60 -27.20 2.58 2.30
N TYR A 61 -28.36 1.99 2.02
CA TYR A 61 -28.52 0.55 1.84
C TYR A 61 -29.37 0.29 0.59
N THR A 62 -29.10 -0.81 -0.10
CA THR A 62 -29.93 -1.30 -1.20
C THR A 62 -30.66 -2.55 -0.72
N GLU A 63 -31.93 -2.42 -0.35
CA GLU A 63 -32.81 -3.58 -0.16
C GLU A 63 -33.56 -3.83 -1.47
N SER A 64 -33.27 -4.95 -2.13
CA SER A 64 -34.26 -5.52 -3.06
C SER A 64 -35.29 -6.26 -2.21
N ARG A 65 -36.58 -5.98 -2.40
CA ARG A 65 -37.68 -6.79 -1.84
C ARG A 65 -37.75 -8.22 -2.41
N SER A 66 -36.77 -8.63 -3.23
CA SER A 66 -36.58 -10.01 -3.67
C SER A 66 -35.17 -10.47 -3.30
N ALA A 67 -35.10 -11.40 -2.35
CA ALA A 67 -33.89 -11.89 -1.69
C ALA A 67 -32.96 -12.75 -2.56
N THR A 68 -32.79 -12.44 -3.84
CA THR A 68 -31.88 -13.20 -4.70
C THR A 68 -30.88 -12.39 -5.50
N ASP A 69 -31.10 -11.12 -5.87
CA ASP A 69 -30.09 -10.39 -6.63
C ASP A 69 -30.13 -8.88 -6.40
N ALA A 70 -29.32 -8.40 -5.45
CA ALA A 70 -28.64 -7.12 -5.63
C ALA A 70 -27.24 -7.44 -6.19
N THR A 71 -27.16 -7.78 -7.47
CA THR A 71 -25.90 -8.18 -8.13
C THR A 71 -24.90 -7.04 -8.24
N THR A 72 -25.35 -5.78 -8.20
CA THR A 72 -24.49 -4.58 -8.15
C THR A 72 -25.19 -3.36 -7.56
N GLY A 73 -24.49 -2.58 -6.73
CA GLY A 73 -24.95 -1.29 -6.21
C GLY A 73 -23.81 -0.55 -5.51
N HIS A 74 -23.84 0.79 -5.47
CA HIS A 74 -22.84 1.60 -4.77
C HIS A 74 -23.46 2.34 -3.59
N ALA A 75 -22.89 2.20 -2.39
CA ALA A 75 -23.31 2.96 -1.21
C ALA A 75 -22.88 4.43 -1.28
N ILE A 76 -21.70 4.71 -1.89
CA ILE A 76 -21.16 6.05 -2.10
C ILE A 76 -20.52 6.08 -3.49
N VAL A 77 -20.83 7.11 -4.29
CA VAL A 77 -20.25 7.33 -5.61
C VAL A 77 -19.68 8.75 -5.68
N ALA A 78 -18.36 8.87 -5.73
CA ALA A 78 -17.70 10.11 -6.13
C ALA A 78 -17.55 10.08 -7.66
N ARG A 79 -18.39 10.82 -8.39
CA ARG A 79 -18.33 10.88 -9.86
C ARG A 79 -18.37 12.33 -10.32
N LYS A 80 -17.32 12.74 -11.02
CA LYS A 80 -17.27 14.02 -11.74
C LYS A 80 -17.52 13.80 -13.23
N THR A 81 -18.17 14.75 -13.90
CA THR A 81 -18.47 14.70 -15.34
C THR A 81 -17.33 15.25 -16.22
N SER A 82 -16.37 16.00 -15.65
CA SER A 82 -15.11 16.42 -16.30
C SER A 82 -14.05 16.88 -15.29
N GLY A 83 -12.75 16.68 -15.57
CA GLY A 83 -11.62 17.08 -14.70
C GLY A 83 -11.10 15.98 -13.74
N ALA A 84 -10.00 16.26 -13.03
CA ALA A 84 -9.08 15.23 -12.51
C ALA A 84 -9.34 14.64 -11.11
N ARG A 85 -10.41 15.00 -10.37
CA ARG A 85 -10.59 14.54 -8.97
C ARG A 85 -12.00 14.08 -8.64
N SER A 86 -12.10 12.94 -7.96
CA SER A 86 -13.31 12.32 -7.41
C SER A 86 -12.86 11.47 -6.22
N ASN A 87 -13.03 11.99 -5.00
CA ASN A 87 -12.36 11.46 -3.82
C ASN A 87 -13.38 11.03 -2.74
N ILE A 88 -13.02 10.03 -1.94
CA ILE A 88 -13.61 9.82 -0.61
C ILE A 88 -12.66 10.47 0.38
N TYR A 89 -13.08 11.58 0.99
CA TYR A 89 -12.24 12.31 1.95
C TYR A 89 -12.39 11.71 3.34
N MET A 90 -11.29 11.17 3.86
CA MET A 90 -11.15 10.73 5.25
C MET A 90 -10.02 11.54 5.88
N PRO A 91 -10.30 12.46 6.81
CA PRO A 91 -9.28 13.35 7.33
C PRO A 91 -8.24 12.55 8.15
N ALA A 92 -6.97 12.84 7.90
CA ALA A 92 -5.83 12.27 8.60
C ALA A 92 -5.64 12.98 9.95
N ASN A 93 -6.26 12.43 11.01
CA ASN A 93 -6.31 13.07 12.33
C ASN A 93 -5.87 12.11 13.43
N GLY A 94 -5.16 12.66 14.42
CA GLY A 94 -4.77 11.97 15.65
C GLY A 94 -3.70 10.89 15.45
N SER A 95 -3.28 10.28 16.56
CA SER A 95 -2.32 9.17 16.58
C SER A 95 -2.94 7.87 16.05
N ALA A 96 -2.09 6.87 15.81
CA ALA A 96 -2.53 5.51 15.47
C ALA A 96 -3.62 5.02 16.42
N PRO A 97 -4.69 4.37 15.90
CA PRO A 97 -5.86 3.99 16.69
C PRO A 97 -5.63 2.78 17.61
N THR A 98 -4.41 2.20 17.60
CA THR A 98 -4.06 1.02 18.39
C THR A 98 -3.95 1.29 19.89
N ALA A 99 -3.94 2.56 20.31
CA ALA A 99 -3.78 2.96 21.70
C ALA A 99 -4.78 4.04 22.14
N ASP A 100 -5.83 4.29 21.36
CA ASP A 100 -6.84 5.26 21.77
C ASP A 100 -7.81 4.68 22.82
N THR A 101 -8.56 5.58 23.46
CA THR A 101 -9.52 5.25 24.51
C THR A 101 -10.97 5.29 24.02
N TYR A 102 -11.16 5.42 22.70
CA TYR A 102 -12.48 5.46 22.09
C TYR A 102 -12.98 4.05 21.80
N ARG A 103 -14.30 3.89 21.77
CA ARG A 103 -14.91 2.63 21.37
C ARG A 103 -15.01 2.57 19.85
N HIS A 104 -14.43 1.53 19.27
CA HIS A 104 -14.39 1.29 17.83
C HIS A 104 -15.24 0.10 17.42
N SER A 105 -15.70 0.13 16.17
CA SER A 105 -16.48 -0.95 15.56
C SER A 105 -15.73 -1.58 14.41
N ARG A 106 -15.86 -2.90 14.25
CA ARG A 106 -15.33 -3.62 13.08
C ARG A 106 -15.85 -3.00 11.77
N GLY A 107 -14.96 -2.80 10.81
CA GLY A 107 -15.25 -2.16 9.51
C GLY A 107 -14.92 -0.66 9.47
N GLU A 108 -14.54 -0.05 10.59
CA GLU A 108 -14.10 1.34 10.63
C GLU A 108 -12.78 1.53 9.85
N LEU A 109 -12.74 2.57 9.00
CA LEU A 109 -11.56 3.01 8.27
C LEU A 109 -11.12 4.38 8.79
N ARG A 110 -9.82 4.54 9.06
CA ARG A 110 -9.27 5.79 9.59
C ARG A 110 -7.85 6.05 9.10
N PHE A 111 -7.56 7.30 8.74
CA PHE A 111 -6.18 7.77 8.61
C PHE A 111 -5.66 8.37 9.93
N ASP A 112 -4.43 8.04 10.30
CA ASP A 112 -3.70 8.79 11.32
C ASP A 112 -2.96 10.00 10.73
N SER A 113 -2.37 10.85 11.59
CA SER A 113 -1.63 12.03 11.15
C SER A 113 -0.35 11.73 10.35
N ALA A 114 0.13 10.49 10.36
CA ALA A 114 1.24 10.04 9.53
C ALA A 114 0.78 9.58 8.12
N GLY A 115 -0.53 9.61 7.85
CA GLY A 115 -1.11 9.17 6.59
C GLY A 115 -1.26 7.66 6.46
N THR A 116 -1.16 6.91 7.56
CA THR A 116 -1.41 5.46 7.55
C THR A 116 -2.92 5.21 7.58
N LEU A 117 -3.43 4.42 6.63
CA LEU A 117 -4.79 3.92 6.63
C LEU A 117 -4.90 2.68 7.51
N TRP A 118 -5.84 2.71 8.44
CA TRP A 118 -6.16 1.63 9.36
C TRP A 118 -7.56 1.09 9.11
N CYS A 119 -7.73 -0.22 9.25
CA CYS A 119 -9.02 -0.90 9.27
C CYS A 119 -9.23 -1.65 10.58
N CYS A 120 -10.35 -1.39 11.25
CA CYS A 120 -10.74 -2.08 12.47
C CYS A 120 -11.31 -3.45 12.12
N VAL A 121 -10.62 -4.52 12.50
CA VAL A 121 -11.03 -5.91 12.26
C VAL A 121 -11.77 -6.54 13.45
N GLY A 122 -11.76 -5.87 14.60
CA GLY A 122 -12.49 -6.30 15.80
C GLY A 122 -12.90 -5.11 16.65
N SER A 123 -14.17 -5.02 17.02
CA SER A 123 -14.69 -3.95 17.88
C SER A 123 -14.04 -3.97 19.27
N GLY A 124 -13.85 -2.82 19.90
CA GLY A 124 -13.21 -2.74 21.23
C GLY A 124 -12.85 -1.31 21.67
N THR A 125 -12.17 -1.20 22.81
CA THR A 125 -11.57 0.05 23.34
C THR A 125 -10.10 -0.19 23.74
N PRO A 126 -9.13 0.07 22.85
CA PRO A 126 -9.33 0.33 21.43
C PRO A 126 -9.79 -0.92 20.67
N GLY A 127 -10.19 -0.74 19.41
CA GLY A 127 -10.44 -1.87 18.49
C GLY A 127 -9.17 -2.68 18.17
N SER A 128 -9.35 -3.78 17.44
CA SER A 128 -8.25 -4.52 16.81
C SER A 128 -8.00 -3.97 15.41
N TRP A 129 -6.80 -3.48 15.13
CA TRP A 129 -6.53 -2.70 13.91
C TRP A 129 -5.50 -3.35 12.98
N ARG A 130 -5.68 -3.16 11.67
CA ARG A 130 -4.72 -3.52 10.62
C ARG A 130 -4.33 -2.30 9.81
N ARG A 131 -3.03 -2.14 9.53
CA ARG A 131 -2.53 -1.16 8.55
C ARG A 131 -2.86 -1.68 7.15
N LEU A 132 -3.45 -0.83 6.32
CA LEU A 132 -3.79 -1.16 4.94
C LEU A 132 -2.92 -0.43 3.92
N ALA A 133 -2.49 0.79 4.26
CA ALA A 133 -1.62 1.62 3.43
C ALA A 133 -0.96 2.69 4.28
N GLY A 134 0.07 3.34 3.77
CA GLY A 134 0.69 4.49 4.40
C GLY A 134 2.07 4.77 3.80
N PRO A 135 2.60 6.00 3.97
CA PRO A 135 3.90 6.37 3.40
C PRO A 135 5.08 5.52 3.90
N ALA A 136 4.93 4.88 5.06
CA ALA A 136 5.95 4.04 5.70
C ALA A 136 5.60 2.54 5.70
N THR A 137 4.61 2.11 4.90
CA THR A 137 4.35 0.68 4.64
C THR A 137 4.54 0.40 3.17
N ALA A 138 5.22 -0.69 2.87
CA ALA A 138 5.14 -1.33 1.56
C ALA A 138 3.67 -1.51 1.16
N GLY A 139 3.31 -1.12 -0.06
CA GLY A 139 2.01 -1.41 -0.65
C GLY A 139 1.77 -2.91 -0.87
N ALA A 140 0.83 -3.25 -1.77
CA ALA A 140 0.64 -4.64 -2.15
C ALA A 140 1.91 -5.23 -2.76
N VAL A 141 2.19 -6.50 -2.45
CA VAL A 141 3.25 -7.25 -3.12
C VAL A 141 2.86 -7.46 -4.57
N HIS A 142 3.71 -6.99 -5.48
CA HIS A 142 3.61 -7.26 -6.90
C HIS A 142 4.46 -8.50 -7.23
N ALA A 143 3.80 -9.65 -7.29
CA ALA A 143 4.46 -10.89 -7.72
C ALA A 143 4.83 -10.82 -9.21
N ILE A 144 5.99 -11.37 -9.56
CA ILE A 144 6.45 -11.50 -10.94
C ILE A 144 6.87 -12.95 -11.21
N ASN A 145 6.94 -13.33 -12.48
CA ASN A 145 7.68 -14.55 -12.83
C ASN A 145 9.14 -14.38 -12.37
N PRO A 146 9.75 -15.40 -11.74
CA PRO A 146 11.12 -15.30 -11.24
C PRO A 146 12.08 -14.77 -12.31
N ARG A 147 12.89 -13.78 -11.94
CA ARG A 147 13.89 -13.18 -12.83
C ARG A 147 15.24 -13.13 -12.14
N ARG A 148 16.25 -13.71 -12.77
CA ARG A 148 17.64 -13.49 -12.38
C ARG A 148 17.99 -12.05 -12.66
N VAL A 149 18.52 -11.34 -11.66
CA VAL A 149 19.00 -9.96 -11.82
C VAL A 149 20.51 -9.88 -11.67
N TYR A 150 21.11 -10.90 -11.05
CA TYR A 150 22.54 -10.91 -10.82
C TYR A 150 23.07 -12.34 -10.67
N ASP A 151 24.26 -12.58 -11.23
CA ASP A 151 25.04 -13.80 -11.07
C ASP A 151 26.51 -13.42 -11.09
N SER A 152 27.19 -13.65 -9.96
CA SER A 152 28.58 -13.22 -9.82
C SER A 152 29.52 -13.90 -10.81
N ARG A 153 29.14 -15.03 -11.39
CA ARG A 153 29.98 -15.79 -12.33
C ARG A 153 30.19 -15.08 -13.66
N PHE A 154 29.36 -14.09 -14.02
CA PHE A 154 29.46 -13.39 -15.31
C PHE A 154 30.20 -12.06 -15.29
N VAL A 155 30.29 -11.38 -14.15
CA VAL A 155 30.82 -10.00 -14.08
C VAL A 155 31.95 -9.87 -13.07
N ASP A 156 31.70 -10.21 -11.80
CA ASP A 156 32.58 -9.78 -10.70
C ASP A 156 33.26 -10.94 -9.93
N GLY A 157 32.94 -12.19 -10.27
CA GLY A 157 33.46 -13.38 -9.61
C GLY A 157 33.06 -13.54 -8.14
N ALA A 158 33.63 -14.54 -7.48
CA ALA A 158 33.32 -14.88 -6.10
C ALA A 158 33.58 -13.72 -5.14
N LEU A 159 32.73 -13.57 -4.13
CA LEU A 159 32.88 -12.56 -3.10
C LEU A 159 33.73 -13.11 -1.94
N ALA A 160 34.86 -12.48 -1.66
CA ALA A 160 35.77 -12.87 -0.58
C ALA A 160 35.24 -12.49 0.81
N ALA A 161 35.78 -13.10 1.86
CA ALA A 161 35.48 -12.75 3.25
C ALA A 161 35.75 -11.26 3.53
N GLY A 162 34.80 -10.59 4.18
CA GLY A 162 34.89 -9.17 4.52
C GLY A 162 34.70 -8.22 3.34
N ALA A 163 34.53 -8.74 2.12
CA ALA A 163 34.22 -7.93 0.95
C ALA A 163 32.74 -7.58 0.89
N GLU A 164 32.44 -6.49 0.19
CA GLU A 164 31.07 -6.07 -0.11
C GLU A 164 30.89 -5.77 -1.59
N ARG A 165 29.65 -5.83 -2.06
CA ARG A 165 29.29 -5.54 -3.46
C ARG A 165 27.93 -4.88 -3.54
N VAL A 166 27.84 -3.75 -4.22
CA VAL A 166 26.59 -3.05 -4.53
C VAL A 166 26.08 -3.51 -5.89
N ILE A 167 24.78 -3.83 -5.97
CA ILE A 167 24.17 -4.50 -7.11
C ILE A 167 22.85 -3.82 -7.43
N ALA A 168 22.70 -3.35 -8.68
CA ALA A 168 21.42 -2.91 -9.20
C ALA A 168 20.51 -4.13 -9.45
N VAL A 169 19.26 -4.04 -8.99
CA VAL A 169 18.25 -5.12 -9.15
C VAL A 169 17.09 -4.69 -10.05
N ASN A 170 17.26 -3.59 -10.77
CA ASN A 170 16.25 -3.03 -11.67
C ASN A 170 16.03 -3.91 -12.91
N ASP A 171 17.07 -4.53 -13.45
CA ASP A 171 17.04 -5.26 -14.71
C ASP A 171 17.29 -6.75 -14.50
N GLY A 172 16.60 -7.57 -15.29
CA GLY A 172 16.82 -9.01 -15.40
C GLY A 172 17.91 -9.35 -16.40
N ILE A 173 18.69 -10.37 -16.08
CA ILE A 173 19.74 -10.93 -16.92
C ILE A 173 19.36 -12.33 -17.43
N ASP A 174 19.92 -12.67 -18.57
CA ASP A 174 19.88 -14.00 -19.13
C ASP A 174 20.72 -14.99 -18.32
N VAL A 175 20.18 -16.19 -18.09
CA VAL A 175 20.76 -17.17 -17.17
C VAL A 175 21.98 -17.89 -17.74
N GLU A 176 22.20 -17.81 -19.06
CA GLU A 176 23.32 -18.46 -19.76
C GLU A 176 24.43 -17.46 -20.07
N SER A 177 24.06 -16.25 -20.51
CA SER A 177 25.01 -15.24 -20.99
C SER A 177 25.31 -14.11 -19.99
N GLY A 178 24.47 -13.92 -18.97
CA GLY A 178 24.57 -12.79 -18.05
C GLY A 178 24.22 -11.42 -18.65
N ALA A 179 23.83 -11.38 -19.93
CA ALA A 179 23.40 -10.16 -20.60
C ALA A 179 22.01 -9.73 -20.13
N VAL A 180 21.77 -8.42 -20.04
CA VAL A 180 20.44 -7.90 -19.72
C VAL A 180 19.43 -8.36 -20.79
N ASN A 181 18.35 -9.02 -20.35
CA ASN A 181 17.29 -9.53 -21.24
C ASN A 181 15.88 -9.02 -20.88
N ALA A 182 15.75 -8.32 -19.74
CA ALA A 182 14.52 -7.69 -19.31
C ALA A 182 14.85 -6.41 -18.54
N VAL A 183 14.34 -5.27 -18.99
CA VAL A 183 14.57 -4.00 -18.32
C VAL A 183 13.45 -3.66 -17.34
N ASN A 184 13.78 -2.99 -16.25
CA ASN A 184 12.83 -2.45 -15.26
C ASN A 184 11.89 -3.52 -14.68
N VAL A 185 12.43 -4.71 -14.40
CA VAL A 185 11.79 -5.81 -13.67
C VAL A 185 11.39 -5.38 -12.27
N VAL A 186 12.27 -4.61 -11.60
CA VAL A 186 11.94 -3.88 -10.37
C VAL A 186 11.75 -2.40 -10.74
N PRO A 187 10.51 -1.87 -10.71
CA PRO A 187 10.22 -0.53 -11.19
C PRO A 187 10.74 0.56 -10.25
N ALA A 188 10.89 1.78 -10.78
CA ALA A 188 11.20 2.96 -9.97
C ALA A 188 10.12 3.18 -8.90
N GLY A 189 10.56 3.58 -7.70
CA GLY A 189 9.68 3.71 -6.53
C GLY A 189 9.46 2.41 -5.76
N ALA A 190 10.02 1.28 -6.19
CA ALA A 190 10.06 0.09 -5.37
C ALA A 190 10.86 0.34 -4.09
N THR A 191 10.33 -0.12 -2.96
CA THR A 191 10.88 0.06 -1.60
C THR A 191 11.42 -1.23 -1.01
N ALA A 192 10.99 -2.39 -1.53
CA ALA A 192 11.51 -3.68 -1.16
C ALA A 192 11.40 -4.69 -2.30
N ILE A 193 12.24 -5.73 -2.23
CA ILE A 193 12.22 -6.88 -3.12
C ILE A 193 11.96 -8.18 -2.35
N TYR A 194 11.31 -9.12 -3.01
CA TYR A 194 11.22 -10.52 -2.63
C TYR A 194 12.17 -11.28 -3.53
N PHE A 195 13.08 -12.05 -2.94
CA PHE A 195 14.19 -12.63 -3.67
C PHE A 195 14.52 -14.04 -3.19
N ASN A 196 15.18 -14.79 -4.06
CA ASN A 196 15.96 -15.96 -3.72
C ASN A 196 17.44 -15.62 -3.87
N LEU A 197 18.21 -15.78 -2.78
CA LEU A 197 19.65 -15.66 -2.77
C LEU A 197 20.24 -17.06 -2.75
N ALA A 198 20.98 -17.41 -3.80
CA ALA A 198 21.71 -18.66 -3.86
C ALA A 198 23.21 -18.41 -3.75
N ILE A 199 23.89 -19.26 -3.00
CA ILE A 199 25.35 -19.37 -2.97
C ILE A 199 25.77 -20.67 -3.65
N THR A 200 26.94 -20.66 -4.27
CA THR A 200 27.55 -21.85 -4.85
C THR A 200 29.08 -21.71 -4.83
N GLU A 201 29.78 -22.81 -5.12
CA GLU A 201 31.24 -22.85 -5.17
C GLU A 201 31.88 -22.23 -3.91
N THR A 202 31.32 -22.53 -2.74
CA THR A 202 31.83 -21.98 -1.48
C THR A 202 33.25 -22.48 -1.22
N VAL A 203 34.06 -21.63 -0.59
CA VAL A 203 35.38 -21.96 -0.06
C VAL A 203 35.35 -21.63 1.43
N GLY A 204 35.71 -22.57 2.31
CA GLY A 204 35.60 -22.36 3.76
C GLY A 204 34.15 -22.15 4.23
N GLY A 205 33.97 -21.69 5.46
CA GLY A 205 32.66 -21.33 6.03
C GLY A 205 32.42 -19.82 6.06
N GLY A 206 31.16 -19.40 6.04
CA GLY A 206 30.82 -17.98 6.04
C GLY A 206 29.33 -17.68 5.92
N PHE A 207 29.02 -16.41 5.66
CA PHE A 207 27.66 -15.94 5.43
C PHE A 207 27.62 -14.74 4.50
N LEU A 208 26.47 -14.54 3.84
CA LEU A 208 26.15 -13.30 3.13
C LEU A 208 24.96 -12.60 3.80
N GLN A 209 25.03 -11.27 3.88
CA GLN A 209 23.91 -10.39 4.16
C GLN A 209 23.50 -9.69 2.87
N LEU A 210 22.21 -9.71 2.54
CA LEU A 210 21.60 -8.82 1.55
C LEU A 210 20.82 -7.72 2.27
N ALA A 211 21.25 -6.47 2.06
CA ALA A 211 20.67 -5.27 2.67
C ALA A 211 20.47 -4.18 1.60
N PRO A 212 19.81 -3.04 1.92
CA PRO A 212 19.77 -1.89 1.01
C PRO A 212 21.17 -1.48 0.55
N GLY A 213 21.30 -0.96 -0.68
CA GLY A 213 22.60 -0.58 -1.25
C GLY A 213 23.40 0.43 -0.41
N THR A 214 22.71 1.21 0.43
CA THR A 214 23.30 2.16 1.38
C THR A 214 23.80 1.55 2.69
N ALA A 215 23.63 0.25 2.93
CA ALA A 215 24.09 -0.41 4.15
C ALA A 215 25.62 -0.33 4.29
N THR A 216 26.12 -0.14 5.53
CA THR A 216 27.55 0.02 5.82
C THR A 216 28.10 -1.02 6.78
N VAL A 217 27.23 -1.81 7.41
CA VAL A 217 27.60 -2.78 8.43
C VAL A 217 26.80 -4.05 8.29
N VAL A 218 27.41 -5.16 8.70
CA VAL A 218 26.71 -6.42 8.88
C VAL A 218 25.89 -6.35 10.17
N THR A 219 24.59 -6.64 10.07
CA THR A 219 23.62 -6.70 11.18
C THR A 219 22.88 -8.03 11.25
N ALA A 220 22.78 -8.77 10.15
CA ALA A 220 22.11 -10.07 10.09
C ALA A 220 22.57 -10.89 8.88
N ALA A 221 22.69 -12.22 9.04
CA ALA A 221 22.94 -13.10 7.90
C ALA A 221 21.64 -13.40 7.13
N THR A 222 21.69 -13.28 5.81
CA THR A 222 20.61 -13.75 4.92
C THR A 222 20.79 -15.23 4.58
N ILE A 223 22.02 -15.70 4.45
CA ILE A 223 22.35 -17.11 4.19
C ILE A 223 23.69 -17.45 4.84
N ASN A 224 23.80 -18.64 5.43
CA ASN A 224 25.03 -19.14 6.07
C ASN A 224 25.42 -20.47 5.41
N TRP A 225 26.72 -20.77 5.39
CA TRP A 225 27.26 -22.05 4.91
C TRP A 225 28.41 -22.51 5.79
N SER A 226 28.64 -23.82 5.83
CA SER A 226 29.56 -24.42 6.81
C SER A 226 30.93 -24.81 6.25
N GLY A 227 30.98 -25.15 4.96
CA GLY A 227 32.19 -25.65 4.33
C GLY A 227 32.22 -25.41 2.82
N PRO A 228 33.26 -25.95 2.16
CA PRO A 228 33.47 -25.73 0.74
C PRO A 228 32.52 -26.56 -0.13
N ASN A 229 32.32 -26.10 -1.37
CA ASN A 229 31.50 -26.73 -2.41
C ASN A 229 30.02 -26.92 -2.04
N GLU A 230 29.49 -26.09 -1.14
CA GLU A 230 28.07 -26.05 -0.84
C GLU A 230 27.32 -25.24 -1.91
N THR A 231 26.10 -25.68 -2.23
CA THR A 231 25.13 -24.92 -3.02
C THR A 231 23.83 -24.85 -2.25
N ILE A 232 23.49 -23.66 -1.76
CA ILE A 232 22.37 -23.43 -0.86
C ILE A 232 21.59 -22.23 -1.37
N SER A 233 20.27 -22.29 -1.28
CA SER A 233 19.37 -21.18 -1.62
C SER A 233 18.54 -20.79 -0.40
N ASN A 234 18.30 -19.49 -0.24
CA ASN A 234 17.39 -18.96 0.76
C ASN A 234 16.46 -17.91 0.12
N ALA A 235 15.15 -18.11 0.25
CA ALA A 235 14.15 -17.15 -0.15
C ALA A 235 13.84 -16.19 1.00
N SER A 236 13.87 -14.89 0.74
CA SER A 236 13.63 -13.84 1.73
C SER A 236 13.10 -12.57 1.07
N PHE A 237 12.98 -11.50 1.86
CA PHE A 237 12.69 -10.16 1.38
C PHE A 237 13.59 -9.16 2.10
N SER A 238 13.88 -8.03 1.44
CA SER A 238 14.69 -6.95 2.01
C SER A 238 14.30 -5.63 1.37
N SER A 239 14.49 -4.53 2.10
CA SER A 239 14.37 -3.20 1.53
C SER A 239 15.49 -2.95 0.52
N ILE A 240 15.24 -2.03 -0.41
CA ILE A 240 16.22 -1.54 -1.37
C ILE A 240 16.40 -0.03 -1.19
N ASP A 241 17.51 0.52 -1.70
CA ASP A 241 17.65 1.97 -1.74
C ASP A 241 16.87 2.60 -2.91
N THR A 242 16.90 3.93 -2.98
CA THR A 242 16.17 4.73 -3.98
C THR A 242 16.62 4.48 -5.41
N ASP A 243 17.85 3.97 -5.61
CA ASP A 243 18.39 3.64 -6.92
C ASP A 243 18.06 2.20 -7.35
N ARG A 244 17.30 1.47 -6.52
CA ARG A 244 16.97 0.04 -6.65
C ARG A 244 18.23 -0.81 -6.57
N GLN A 245 19.05 -0.54 -5.58
CA GLN A 245 20.25 -1.32 -5.32
C GLN A 245 20.16 -2.05 -3.98
N VAL A 246 20.84 -3.17 -3.95
CA VAL A 246 21.14 -3.95 -2.75
C VAL A 246 22.64 -3.99 -2.56
N LYS A 247 23.08 -4.17 -1.31
CA LYS A 247 24.46 -4.48 -0.98
C LYS A 247 24.53 -5.90 -0.41
N ILE A 248 25.45 -6.67 -0.97
CA ILE A 248 25.89 -7.95 -0.42
C ILE A 248 27.11 -7.70 0.44
N LEU A 249 27.05 -8.06 1.71
CA LEU A 249 28.19 -8.03 2.63
C LEU A 249 28.56 -9.46 3.01
N SER A 250 29.84 -9.80 2.88
CA SER A 250 30.37 -11.14 3.18
C SER A 250 31.06 -11.16 4.54
N GLY A 251 30.84 -12.22 5.32
CA GLY A 251 31.55 -12.48 6.57
C GLY A 251 31.98 -13.94 6.72
N GLY A 252 32.76 -14.21 7.77
CA GLY A 252 33.42 -15.48 7.98
C GLY A 252 34.86 -15.50 7.43
N THR A 253 35.34 -16.67 7.05
CA THR A 253 36.71 -16.86 6.51
C THR A 253 36.71 -17.33 5.05
N GLY A 254 35.52 -17.55 4.49
CA GLY A 254 35.32 -18.13 3.18
C GLY A 254 35.12 -17.16 2.01
N SER A 255 34.87 -17.72 0.84
CA SER A 255 34.39 -16.98 -0.34
C SER A 255 33.32 -17.78 -1.06
N THR A 256 32.49 -17.15 -1.89
CA THR A 256 31.44 -17.85 -2.63
C THR A 256 31.00 -17.09 -3.88
N GLN A 257 30.55 -17.84 -4.89
CA GLN A 257 29.71 -17.28 -5.94
C GLN A 257 28.29 -17.12 -5.43
N PHE A 258 27.56 -16.12 -5.90
CA PHE A 258 26.18 -15.93 -5.52
C PHE A 258 25.31 -15.38 -6.65
N ILE A 259 24.04 -15.68 -6.54
CA ILE A 259 23.00 -15.44 -7.54
C ILE A 259 21.81 -14.80 -6.84
N ILE A 260 21.22 -13.78 -7.46
CA ILE A 260 20.01 -13.13 -6.98
C ILE A 260 18.92 -13.28 -8.03
N ASP A 261 17.83 -13.92 -7.63
CA ASP A 261 16.60 -14.03 -8.39
C ASP A 261 15.49 -13.25 -7.68
N ILE A 262 14.73 -12.41 -8.40
CA ILE A 262 13.60 -11.63 -7.88
C ILE A 262 12.29 -12.34 -8.20
N THR A 263 11.40 -12.44 -7.22
CA THR A 263 10.07 -13.05 -7.34
C THR A 263 8.93 -12.06 -7.09
N GLY A 264 9.24 -10.87 -6.60
CA GLY A 264 8.28 -9.78 -6.45
C GLY A 264 8.91 -8.52 -5.86
N TYR A 265 8.11 -7.46 -5.76
CA TYR A 265 8.52 -6.19 -5.16
C TYR A 265 7.33 -5.47 -4.51
N THR A 266 7.60 -4.44 -3.72
CA THR A 266 6.59 -3.51 -3.19
C THR A 266 6.96 -2.08 -3.54
N LEU A 267 5.94 -1.24 -3.77
CA LEU A 267 6.07 0.22 -3.89
C LEU A 267 5.87 0.86 -2.51
#